data_AF-A0A1Y4G405-F1
#
_entry.id   AF-A0A1Y4G405-F1
#
_cell.length_a   1.000
_cell.length_b   1.000
_cell.length_c   1.000
_cell.angle_alpha   90.00
_cell.angle_beta   90.00
_cell.angle_gamma   90.00
#
_symmetry.space_group_name_H-M   'P 1'
#
loop_
_entity.id
_entity.type
_entity.pdbx_description
1 polymer ?
#
loop_
_entity_poly.entity_id
_entity_poly.type
_entity_poly.pdbx_seq_one_letter_code
_entity_poly.pdbx_strand_id
1 'polypeptide(L)'
;MSESYTANDLLNAIAAASKTLSERKDEINRLNVFPVPDGDTGTNMSLTLETVVENLAKLPIGAEAVEIRKAITTGALMGARGNSGVITSQILRGLCEGSVGHELDAVGIDAAFSSAVEVAFQAVRKPVEGTILTVLRDSAAAAKRARKKKLSTDEALSSVVEEAYASVQRTPDLLPVLKENGVVDAGGFGLAIFFDAFAAALTGREGPLGDELAFARSAAPKVEIEQINDWEGSAYRYCTEFLVHSEDVEVDAAKAFLPTMGDCDLMVGMHPNFKVHVHSNRPDEVLGWFLDRGAQVSEVHIHNMQLQSAARSDALAAEQAVERKPLGFVAVAAGEGNAKILESLGVDVVVSGGQTMNPSTKDLLDAIGAVNAESVIVLPNNKNIVMAAQSACDLADIPCAVVPTRSVPEAFAALFGFDEDASLEENVESMTEAYAEVRTGEVTCAIKDSKDAHDNPIKKGDVIGIADGSIEAVGSSVEDVVLSLLTAMGAAEADTLTILAGEDLSDEAFDELVERIEVAFDELEVDAHRGGQPLYPVVMSVE
;
A
#
# COMPACT_ATOMS: atom_id res chain seq x y z
N MET A 1 23.53 -20.06 -31.53
CA MET A 1 22.30 -19.29 -31.76
C MET A 1 21.67 -19.21 -30.40
N SER A 2 21.75 -18.08 -29.69
CA SER A 2 21.00 -17.97 -28.43
C SER A 2 19.53 -18.03 -28.83
N GLU A 3 18.82 -19.03 -28.32
CA GLU A 3 17.38 -19.11 -28.48
C GLU A 3 16.81 -17.81 -27.91
N SER A 4 16.05 -17.07 -28.72
CA SER A 4 15.38 -15.86 -28.27
C SER A 4 14.35 -16.26 -27.22
N TYR A 5 14.34 -15.58 -26.07
CA TYR A 5 13.39 -15.84 -25.00
C TYR A 5 11.96 -15.67 -25.50
N THR A 6 11.12 -16.65 -25.20
CA THR A 6 9.72 -16.64 -25.59
C THR A 6 8.90 -15.71 -24.69
N ALA A 7 7.67 -15.39 -25.12
CA ALA A 7 6.73 -14.65 -24.27
C ALA A 7 6.44 -15.39 -22.96
N ASN A 8 6.38 -16.72 -22.99
CA ASN A 8 6.18 -17.53 -21.79
C ASN A 8 7.36 -17.45 -20.83
N ASP A 9 8.59 -17.38 -21.34
CA ASP A 9 9.78 -17.21 -20.50
C ASP A 9 9.73 -15.86 -19.76
N LEU A 10 9.29 -14.80 -20.44
CA LEU A 10 9.08 -13.48 -19.83
C LEU A 10 7.99 -13.50 -18.75
N LEU A 11 6.85 -14.16 -19.01
CA LEU A 11 5.77 -14.30 -18.03
C LEU A 11 6.22 -15.05 -16.78
N ASN A 12 6.92 -16.17 -16.97
CA ASN A 12 7.49 -16.95 -15.87
C ASN A 12 8.54 -16.15 -15.09
N ALA A 13 9.36 -15.36 -15.78
CA ALA A 13 10.35 -14.51 -15.14
C ALA A 13 9.71 -13.38 -14.29
N ILE A 14 8.62 -12.77 -14.76
CA ILE A 14 7.86 -11.80 -13.97
C ILE A 14 7.26 -12.45 -12.72
N ALA A 15 6.63 -13.63 -12.88
CA ALA A 15 6.04 -14.35 -11.76
C ALA A 15 7.10 -14.76 -10.72
N ALA A 16 8.25 -15.25 -11.18
CA ALA A 16 9.37 -15.58 -10.31
C ALA A 16 9.91 -14.34 -9.57
N ALA A 17 10.08 -13.22 -10.28
CA ALA A 17 10.56 -11.98 -9.69
C ALA A 17 9.57 -11.40 -8.66
N SER A 18 8.26 -11.46 -8.94
CA SER A 18 7.21 -11.07 -8.00
C SER A 18 7.28 -11.91 -6.73
N LYS A 19 7.42 -13.23 -6.87
CA LYS A 19 7.53 -14.15 -5.74
C LYS A 19 8.77 -13.86 -4.89
N THR A 20 9.93 -13.70 -5.51
CA THR A 20 11.18 -13.38 -4.79
C THR A 20 11.08 -12.04 -4.06
N LEU A 21 10.44 -11.03 -4.65
CA LEU A 21 10.25 -9.75 -3.96
C LEU A 21 9.32 -9.90 -2.76
N SER A 22 8.22 -10.66 -2.90
CA SER A 22 7.28 -10.92 -1.80
C SER A 22 7.95 -11.67 -0.64
N GLU A 23 8.77 -12.69 -0.93
CA GLU A 23 9.57 -13.42 0.08
C GLU A 23 10.59 -12.52 0.81
N ARG A 24 11.04 -11.43 0.18
CA ARG A 24 12.02 -10.48 0.72
C ARG A 24 11.41 -9.14 1.16
N LYS A 25 10.08 -9.00 1.16
CA LYS A 25 9.39 -7.74 1.47
C LYS A 25 9.81 -7.17 2.83
N ASP A 26 9.95 -8.03 3.85
CA ASP A 26 10.36 -7.62 5.19
C ASP A 26 11.80 -7.12 5.27
N GLU A 27 12.69 -7.67 4.45
CA GLU A 27 14.06 -7.19 4.34
C GLU A 27 14.09 -5.78 3.77
N ILE A 28 13.30 -5.54 2.71
CA ILE A 28 13.16 -4.23 2.08
C ILE A 28 12.51 -3.22 3.05
N ASN A 29 11.44 -3.62 3.74
CA ASN A 29 10.74 -2.81 4.74
C ASN A 29 11.67 -2.33 5.87
N ARG A 30 12.63 -3.16 6.30
CA ARG A 30 13.59 -2.78 7.34
C ARG A 30 14.57 -1.67 6.91
N LEU A 31 14.79 -1.50 5.61
CA LEU A 31 15.68 -0.47 5.06
C LEU A 31 14.95 0.86 4.82
N ASN A 32 13.63 0.88 4.89
CA ASN A 32 12.83 2.07 4.64
C ASN A 32 13.05 3.10 5.76
N VAL A 33 13.80 4.16 5.43
CA VAL A 33 14.06 5.31 6.29
C VAL A 33 13.84 6.65 5.57
N PHE A 34 13.45 6.61 4.29
CA PHE A 34 13.27 7.79 3.44
C PHE A 34 12.14 7.55 2.40
N PRO A 35 11.31 8.57 2.10
CA PRO A 35 11.23 9.87 2.78
C PRO A 35 10.57 9.76 4.17
N VAL A 36 9.93 8.63 4.45
CA VAL A 36 9.19 8.33 5.67
C VAL A 36 9.64 6.95 6.14
N PRO A 37 9.97 6.75 7.43
CA PRO A 37 10.36 5.45 7.99
C PRO A 37 9.13 4.64 8.42
N ASP A 38 8.17 4.44 7.53
CA ASP A 38 6.90 3.72 7.79
C ASP A 38 7.03 2.20 7.62
N GLY A 39 8.12 1.72 7.01
CA GLY A 39 8.41 0.30 6.86
C GLY A 39 7.50 -0.40 5.86
N ASP A 40 6.97 0.31 4.85
CA ASP A 40 5.97 -0.24 3.93
C ASP A 40 6.49 -0.49 2.49
N THR A 41 7.72 -0.08 2.20
CA THR A 41 8.23 -0.01 0.81
C THR A 41 8.20 -1.36 0.10
N GLY A 42 8.67 -2.42 0.75
CA GLY A 42 8.65 -3.78 0.24
C GLY A 42 7.23 -4.32 0.07
N THR A 43 6.36 -4.05 1.03
CA THR A 43 4.93 -4.41 0.97
C THR A 43 4.23 -3.76 -0.23
N ASN A 44 4.42 -2.45 -0.41
CA ASN A 44 3.84 -1.69 -1.52
C ASN A 44 4.32 -2.20 -2.88
N MET A 45 5.63 -2.48 -3.02
CA MET A 45 6.18 -3.02 -4.26
C MET A 45 5.72 -4.46 -4.53
N SER A 46 5.65 -5.32 -3.51
CA SER A 46 5.23 -6.72 -3.68
C SER A 46 3.76 -6.81 -4.10
N LEU A 47 2.86 -6.08 -3.42
CA LEU A 47 1.44 -6.05 -3.77
C LEU A 47 1.19 -5.51 -5.18
N THR A 48 1.98 -4.51 -5.61
CA THR A 48 1.93 -3.98 -6.97
C THR A 48 2.29 -5.06 -8.01
N LEU A 49 3.34 -5.83 -7.76
CA LEU A 49 3.76 -6.92 -8.66
C LEU A 49 2.86 -8.14 -8.61
N GLU A 50 2.30 -8.47 -7.45
CA GLU A 50 1.29 -9.52 -7.31
C GLU A 50 0.07 -9.21 -8.18
N THR A 51 -0.40 -7.95 -8.17
CA THR A 51 -1.48 -7.50 -9.07
C THR A 51 -1.10 -7.62 -10.55
N VAL A 52 0.16 -7.41 -10.92
CA VAL A 52 0.66 -7.66 -12.29
C VAL A 52 0.54 -9.14 -12.65
N VAL A 53 0.98 -10.03 -11.76
CA VAL A 53 0.91 -11.48 -11.99
C VAL A 53 -0.54 -11.96 -12.09
N GLU A 54 -1.44 -11.46 -11.25
CA GLU A 54 -2.87 -11.75 -11.34
C GLU A 54 -3.48 -11.31 -12.67
N ASN A 55 -3.10 -10.14 -13.18
CA ASN A 55 -3.57 -9.65 -14.47
C ASN A 55 -3.02 -10.48 -15.63
N LEU A 56 -1.76 -10.90 -15.56
CA LEU A 56 -1.15 -11.80 -16.53
C LEU A 56 -1.82 -13.17 -16.53
N ALA A 57 -2.17 -13.71 -15.36
CA ALA A 57 -2.82 -15.02 -15.22
C ALA A 57 -4.22 -15.09 -15.87
N LYS A 58 -4.87 -13.94 -16.08
CA LYS A 58 -6.17 -13.83 -16.75
C LYS A 58 -6.07 -13.87 -18.28
N LEU A 59 -4.87 -13.78 -18.85
CA LEU A 59 -4.68 -13.81 -20.29
C LEU A 59 -4.90 -15.22 -20.86
N PRO A 60 -5.46 -15.33 -22.08
CA PRO A 60 -5.57 -16.61 -22.76
C PRO A 60 -4.18 -17.17 -23.11
N ILE A 61 -4.09 -18.50 -23.21
CA ILE A 61 -2.88 -19.17 -23.68
C ILE A 61 -2.54 -18.67 -25.09
N GLY A 62 -1.32 -18.20 -25.28
CA GLY A 62 -0.84 -17.66 -26.56
C GLY A 62 -1.22 -16.19 -26.82
N ALA A 63 -1.55 -15.42 -25.77
CA ALA A 63 -1.77 -13.98 -25.87
C ALA A 63 -0.62 -13.26 -26.58
N GLU A 64 -0.96 -12.25 -27.37
CA GLU A 64 0.00 -11.47 -28.14
C GLU A 64 0.84 -10.56 -27.23
N ALA A 65 2.05 -10.19 -27.67
CA ALA A 65 2.94 -9.35 -26.87
C ALA A 65 2.33 -7.99 -26.48
N VAL A 66 1.40 -7.47 -27.30
CA VAL A 66 0.64 -6.24 -26.99
C VAL A 66 -0.31 -6.45 -25.80
N GLU A 67 -0.99 -7.60 -25.74
CA GLU A 67 -1.91 -7.93 -24.67
C GLU A 67 -1.15 -8.17 -23.35
N ILE A 68 0.00 -8.84 -23.43
CA ILE A 68 0.90 -9.06 -22.28
C ILE A 68 1.37 -7.72 -21.71
N ARG A 69 1.90 -6.82 -22.56
CA ARG A 69 2.31 -5.48 -22.10
C ARG A 69 1.15 -4.72 -21.47
N LYS A 70 -0.02 -4.75 -22.10
CA LYS A 70 -1.22 -4.09 -21.56
C LYS A 70 -1.60 -4.65 -20.19
N ALA A 71 -1.54 -5.97 -20.01
CA ALA A 71 -1.82 -6.60 -18.72
C ALA A 71 -0.79 -6.22 -17.66
N ILE A 72 0.51 -6.13 -18.01
CA ILE A 72 1.55 -5.65 -17.11
C ILE A 72 1.28 -4.21 -16.69
N THR A 73 1.09 -3.30 -17.65
CA THR A 73 0.90 -1.88 -17.34
C THR A 73 -0.40 -1.63 -16.58
N THR A 74 -1.48 -2.32 -16.94
CA THR A 74 -2.77 -2.20 -16.25
C THR A 74 -2.69 -2.76 -14.84
N GLY A 75 -2.14 -3.97 -14.67
CA GLY A 75 -1.99 -4.58 -13.35
C GLY A 75 -1.11 -3.77 -12.43
N ALA A 76 0.01 -3.25 -12.94
CA ALA A 76 0.92 -2.43 -12.14
C ALA A 76 0.26 -1.11 -11.73
N LEU A 77 -0.44 -0.45 -12.66
CA LEU A 77 -1.08 0.83 -12.38
C LEU A 77 -2.26 0.68 -11.40
N MET A 78 -3.12 -0.32 -11.61
CA MET A 78 -4.27 -0.58 -10.73
C MET A 78 -3.82 -1.05 -9.33
N GLY A 79 -2.78 -1.88 -9.27
CA GLY A 79 -2.24 -2.42 -8.02
C GLY A 79 -1.31 -1.47 -7.27
N ALA A 80 -0.96 -0.32 -7.86
CA ALA A 80 -0.02 0.62 -7.27
C ALA A 80 -0.53 1.16 -5.93
N ARG A 81 0.29 1.00 -4.88
CA ARG A 81 0.07 1.46 -3.51
C ARG A 81 1.28 2.21 -3.01
N GLY A 82 1.07 3.29 -2.27
CA GLY A 82 2.16 4.11 -1.76
C GLY A 82 3.03 4.72 -2.86
N ASN A 83 4.06 5.48 -2.46
CA ASN A 83 4.99 6.08 -3.40
C ASN A 83 5.83 5.01 -4.14
N SER A 84 6.29 3.97 -3.44
CA SER A 84 7.13 2.93 -4.05
C SER A 84 6.37 2.05 -5.05
N GLY A 85 5.10 1.72 -4.80
CA GLY A 85 4.27 0.98 -5.73
C GLY A 85 3.93 1.79 -6.98
N VAL A 86 3.59 3.09 -6.82
CA VAL A 86 3.35 3.97 -7.98
C VAL A 86 4.62 4.15 -8.81
N ILE A 87 5.79 4.38 -8.21
CA ILE A 87 7.04 4.48 -8.99
C ILE A 87 7.35 3.16 -9.71
N THR A 88 7.15 2.01 -9.03
CA THR A 88 7.32 0.69 -9.64
C THR A 88 6.39 0.49 -10.83
N SER A 89 5.14 0.95 -10.75
CA SER A 89 4.20 0.85 -11.87
C SER A 89 4.64 1.66 -13.08
N GLN A 90 5.20 2.85 -12.86
CA GLN A 90 5.73 3.70 -13.92
C GLN A 90 7.01 3.13 -14.54
N ILE A 91 7.86 2.47 -13.74
CA ILE A 91 9.03 1.73 -14.26
C ILE A 91 8.57 0.60 -15.19
N LEU A 92 7.63 -0.24 -14.74
CA LEU A 92 7.10 -1.34 -15.54
C LEU A 92 6.42 -0.86 -16.82
N ARG A 93 5.67 0.25 -16.72
CA ARG A 93 5.07 0.93 -17.87
C ARG A 93 6.14 1.35 -18.88
N GLY A 94 7.17 2.07 -18.45
CA GLY A 94 8.21 2.51 -19.36
C GLY A 94 9.04 1.36 -19.93
N LEU A 95 9.29 0.28 -19.17
CA LEU A 95 9.89 -0.96 -19.71
C LEU A 95 9.03 -1.56 -20.83
N CYS A 96 7.71 -1.62 -20.63
CA CYS A 96 6.77 -2.12 -21.64
C CYS A 96 6.74 -1.21 -22.87
N GLU A 97 6.62 0.10 -22.70
CA GLU A 97 6.59 1.09 -23.80
C GLU A 97 7.88 1.04 -24.63
N GLY A 98 9.05 1.03 -23.98
CA GLY A 98 10.34 0.97 -24.68
C GLY A 98 10.65 -0.38 -25.34
N SER A 99 9.95 -1.46 -24.97
CA SER A 99 10.09 -2.77 -25.61
C SER A 99 9.30 -2.92 -26.92
N VAL A 100 8.41 -1.97 -27.26
CA VAL A 100 7.57 -2.06 -28.45
C VAL A 100 8.44 -2.11 -29.72
N GLY A 101 8.25 -3.15 -30.53
CA GLY A 101 8.98 -3.33 -31.79
C GLY A 101 10.41 -3.88 -31.63
N HIS A 102 10.78 -4.31 -30.42
CA HIS A 102 12.07 -4.91 -30.12
C HIS A 102 11.94 -6.37 -29.68
N GLU A 103 12.91 -7.20 -30.07
CA GLU A 103 13.11 -8.51 -29.45
C GLU A 103 13.84 -8.33 -28.10
N LEU A 104 13.85 -9.39 -27.26
CA LEU A 104 14.65 -9.37 -26.04
C LEU A 104 16.14 -9.61 -26.36
N ASP A 105 16.78 -8.54 -26.82
CA ASP A 105 18.22 -8.47 -27.07
C ASP A 105 18.82 -7.21 -26.42
N ALA A 106 20.14 -7.02 -26.56
CA ALA A 106 20.80 -5.85 -25.98
C ALA A 106 20.25 -4.51 -26.51
N VAL A 107 19.65 -4.46 -27.70
CA VAL A 107 19.01 -3.24 -28.24
C VAL A 107 17.66 -3.01 -27.56
N GLY A 108 16.84 -4.05 -27.46
CA GLY A 108 15.55 -4.00 -26.76
C GLY A 108 15.69 -3.67 -25.28
N ILE A 109 16.71 -4.22 -24.60
CA ILE A 109 17.00 -3.89 -23.20
C ILE A 109 17.40 -2.41 -23.05
N ASP A 110 18.26 -1.86 -23.90
CA ASP A 110 18.61 -0.42 -23.88
C ASP A 110 17.37 0.46 -24.12
N ALA A 111 16.51 0.08 -25.07
CA ALA A 111 15.28 0.82 -25.38
C ALA A 111 14.27 0.79 -24.22
N ALA A 112 14.00 -0.38 -23.66
CA ALA A 112 13.11 -0.56 -22.51
C ALA A 112 13.57 0.26 -21.29
N PHE A 113 14.84 0.15 -20.91
CA PHE A 113 15.37 0.87 -19.76
C PHE A 113 15.45 2.38 -19.99
N SER A 114 15.75 2.84 -21.21
CA SER A 114 15.73 4.26 -21.54
C SER A 114 14.33 4.85 -21.36
N SER A 115 13.30 4.15 -21.86
CA SER A 115 11.90 4.55 -21.70
C SER A 115 11.44 4.46 -20.24
N ALA A 116 11.89 3.45 -19.48
CA ALA A 116 11.61 3.34 -18.05
C ALA A 116 12.12 4.55 -17.25
N VAL A 117 13.33 5.03 -17.55
CA VAL A 117 13.86 6.26 -16.94
C VAL A 117 12.99 7.46 -17.27
N GLU A 118 12.63 7.66 -18.53
CA GLU A 118 11.81 8.81 -18.94
C GLU A 118 10.44 8.82 -18.23
N VAL A 119 9.74 7.69 -18.24
CA VAL A 119 8.40 7.57 -17.65
C VAL A 119 8.45 7.71 -16.12
N ALA A 120 9.38 7.04 -15.44
CA ALA A 120 9.47 7.10 -13.98
C ALA A 120 9.88 8.50 -13.47
N PHE A 121 10.79 9.20 -14.16
CA PHE A 121 11.18 10.56 -13.76
C PHE A 121 10.06 11.59 -14.00
N GLN A 122 9.23 11.41 -15.02
CA GLN A 122 8.09 12.29 -15.26
C GLN A 122 6.98 12.15 -14.21
N ALA A 123 6.81 10.96 -13.66
CA ALA A 123 5.79 10.70 -12.65
C ALA A 123 6.11 11.31 -11.28
N VAL A 124 7.37 11.64 -11.00
CA VAL A 124 7.82 12.16 -9.71
C VAL A 124 8.08 13.67 -9.80
N ARG A 125 7.29 14.48 -9.08
CA ARG A 125 7.37 15.95 -9.11
C ARG A 125 8.76 16.49 -8.72
N LYS A 126 9.43 15.85 -7.75
CA LYS A 126 10.76 16.23 -7.27
C LYS A 126 11.65 14.98 -7.14
N PRO A 127 12.32 14.54 -8.21
CA PRO A 127 13.24 13.41 -8.15
C PRO A 127 14.41 13.68 -7.21
N VAL A 128 14.80 12.68 -6.42
CA VAL A 128 15.89 12.77 -5.43
C VAL A 128 16.97 11.76 -5.75
N GLU A 129 18.24 12.18 -5.73
CA GLU A 129 19.39 11.29 -5.88
C GLU A 129 19.56 10.37 -4.68
N GLY A 130 20.08 9.16 -4.91
CA GLY A 130 20.19 8.12 -3.89
C GLY A 130 18.88 7.38 -3.62
N THR A 131 17.92 7.45 -4.55
CA THR A 131 16.65 6.71 -4.48
C THR A 131 16.55 5.64 -5.58
N ILE A 132 15.43 4.92 -5.64
CA ILE A 132 15.06 4.00 -6.72
C ILE A 132 15.29 4.57 -8.13
N LEU A 133 15.10 5.88 -8.32
CA LEU A 133 15.32 6.56 -9.60
C LEU A 133 16.80 6.62 -10.00
N THR A 134 17.71 6.74 -9.02
CA THR A 134 19.16 6.66 -9.26
C THR A 134 19.54 5.26 -9.72
N VAL A 135 19.04 4.22 -9.03
CA VAL A 135 19.30 2.82 -9.40
C VAL A 135 18.79 2.52 -10.80
N LEU A 136 17.56 2.93 -11.13
CA LEU A 136 16.99 2.77 -12.47
C LEU A 136 17.84 3.45 -13.55
N ARG A 137 18.28 4.69 -13.31
CA ARG A 137 19.12 5.44 -14.26
C ARG A 137 20.47 4.76 -14.48
N ASP A 138 21.10 4.30 -13.41
CA ASP A 138 22.40 3.64 -13.49
C ASP A 138 22.28 2.28 -14.21
N SER A 139 21.23 1.50 -13.92
CA SER A 139 20.85 0.30 -14.67
C SER A 139 20.62 0.57 -16.16
N ALA A 140 19.93 1.65 -16.52
CA ALA A 140 19.75 2.06 -17.91
C ALA A 140 21.08 2.44 -18.59
N ALA A 141 21.99 3.09 -17.86
CA ALA A 141 23.33 3.36 -18.34
C ALA A 141 24.12 2.06 -18.59
N ALA A 142 23.94 1.02 -17.77
CA ALA A 142 24.52 -0.30 -18.00
C ALA A 142 23.95 -0.97 -19.24
N ALA A 143 22.63 -0.98 -19.43
CA ALA A 143 21.97 -1.48 -20.64
C ALA A 143 22.53 -0.83 -21.92
N LYS A 144 22.67 0.51 -21.90
CA LYS A 144 23.26 1.28 -22.99
C LYS A 144 24.71 0.91 -23.28
N ARG A 145 25.51 0.64 -22.24
CA ARG A 145 26.90 0.17 -22.39
C ARG A 145 26.94 -1.25 -22.96
N ALA A 146 26.06 -2.15 -22.51
CA ALA A 146 25.95 -3.51 -23.00
C ALA A 146 25.63 -3.55 -24.50
N ARG A 147 24.65 -2.75 -24.94
CA ARG A 147 24.35 -2.58 -26.37
C ARG A 147 25.55 -2.08 -27.17
N LYS A 148 26.24 -1.03 -26.70
CA LYS A 148 27.42 -0.47 -27.39
C LYS A 148 28.54 -1.50 -27.53
N LYS A 149 28.70 -2.38 -26.53
CA LYS A 149 29.67 -3.48 -26.54
C LYS A 149 29.20 -4.70 -27.34
N LYS A 150 27.94 -4.72 -27.78
CA LYS A 150 27.29 -5.84 -28.49
C LYS A 150 27.35 -7.14 -27.67
N LEU A 151 27.09 -7.02 -26.38
CA LEU A 151 26.98 -8.17 -25.48
C LEU A 151 25.79 -9.07 -25.89
N SER A 152 25.85 -10.35 -25.49
CA SER A 152 24.68 -11.24 -25.60
C SER A 152 23.53 -10.74 -24.70
N THR A 153 22.33 -11.29 -24.90
CA THR A 153 21.16 -10.97 -24.05
C THR A 153 21.47 -11.25 -22.58
N ASP A 154 22.00 -12.43 -22.26
CA ASP A 154 22.33 -12.86 -20.89
C ASP A 154 23.41 -11.97 -20.25
N GLU A 155 24.43 -11.59 -21.02
CA GLU A 155 25.49 -10.67 -20.57
C GLU A 155 24.95 -9.25 -20.36
N ALA A 156 24.00 -8.81 -21.18
CA ALA A 156 23.35 -7.51 -21.03
C ALA A 156 22.45 -7.49 -19.78
N LEU A 157 21.65 -8.53 -19.54
CA LEU A 157 20.85 -8.70 -18.32
C LEU A 157 21.76 -8.73 -17.08
N SER A 158 22.84 -9.52 -17.12
CA SER A 158 23.81 -9.59 -16.01
C SER A 158 24.45 -8.22 -15.73
N SER A 159 24.82 -7.46 -16.77
CA SER A 159 25.39 -6.11 -16.62
C SER A 159 24.42 -5.13 -15.95
N VAL A 160 23.12 -5.27 -16.22
CA VAL A 160 22.07 -4.44 -15.60
C VAL A 160 21.92 -4.77 -14.12
N VAL A 161 21.90 -6.06 -13.76
CA VAL A 161 21.79 -6.53 -12.37
C VAL A 161 23.01 -6.13 -11.55
N GLU A 162 24.22 -6.33 -12.08
CA GLU A 162 25.46 -5.93 -11.42
C GLU A 162 25.49 -4.42 -11.12
N GLU A 163 25.07 -3.60 -12.09
CA GLU A 163 24.99 -2.15 -11.88
C GLU A 163 23.88 -1.76 -10.92
N ALA A 164 22.74 -2.46 -10.92
CA ALA A 164 21.65 -2.17 -9.99
C ALA A 164 22.14 -2.32 -8.53
N TYR A 165 22.76 -3.45 -8.18
CA TYR A 165 23.33 -3.65 -6.85
C TYR A 165 24.48 -2.68 -6.56
N ALA A 166 25.38 -2.43 -7.52
CA ALA A 166 26.46 -1.47 -7.34
C ALA A 166 25.92 -0.05 -7.11
N SER A 167 24.80 0.33 -7.73
CA SER A 167 24.13 1.61 -7.50
C SER A 167 23.47 1.67 -6.13
N VAL A 168 22.81 0.58 -5.69
CA VAL A 168 22.24 0.48 -4.34
C VAL A 168 23.31 0.73 -3.27
N GLN A 169 24.51 0.17 -3.44
CA GLN A 169 25.62 0.42 -2.51
C GLN A 169 26.08 1.87 -2.46
N ARG A 170 25.89 2.64 -3.53
CA ARG A 170 26.27 4.05 -3.61
C ARG A 170 25.19 4.99 -3.08
N THR A 171 23.96 4.52 -2.86
CA THR A 171 22.88 5.41 -2.39
C THR A 171 23.19 6.13 -1.08
N PRO A 172 23.89 5.54 -0.08
CA PRO A 172 24.27 6.25 1.13
C PRO A 172 25.23 7.42 0.89
N ASP A 173 26.05 7.37 -0.17
CA ASP A 173 26.93 8.50 -0.51
C ASP A 173 26.19 9.65 -1.22
N LEU A 174 24.99 9.39 -1.71
CA LEU A 174 24.17 10.35 -2.46
C LEU A 174 23.08 10.98 -1.59
N LEU A 175 22.59 10.26 -0.58
CA LEU A 175 21.48 10.69 0.27
C LEU A 175 21.87 10.61 1.76
N PRO A 176 22.11 11.75 2.44
CA PRO A 176 22.65 11.78 3.81
C PRO A 176 21.88 10.94 4.84
N VAL A 177 20.55 10.95 4.80
CA VAL A 177 19.71 10.19 5.75
C VAL A 177 19.96 8.68 5.70
N LEU A 178 20.29 8.13 4.52
CA LEU A 178 20.64 6.71 4.38
C LEU A 178 21.99 6.42 5.07
N LYS A 179 22.96 7.32 4.91
CA LYS A 179 24.30 7.22 5.53
C LYS A 179 24.23 7.29 7.04
N GLU A 180 23.43 8.21 7.57
CA GLU A 180 23.22 8.41 9.00
C GLU A 180 22.59 7.18 9.65
N ASN A 181 21.64 6.54 8.96
CA ASN A 181 21.00 5.30 9.41
C ASN A 181 21.80 4.03 9.07
N GLY A 182 22.90 4.14 8.32
CA GLY A 182 23.73 3.00 7.92
C GLY A 182 23.01 1.98 7.02
N VAL A 183 22.00 2.43 6.26
CA VAL A 183 21.19 1.60 5.36
C VAL A 183 21.32 2.07 3.91
N VAL A 184 20.92 1.24 2.97
CA VAL A 184 20.78 1.60 1.54
C VAL A 184 19.33 1.99 1.22
N ASP A 185 19.08 2.47 0.01
CA ASP A 185 17.73 2.83 -0.41
C ASP A 185 16.85 1.57 -0.55
N ALA A 186 15.72 1.54 0.16
CA ALA A 186 14.81 0.40 0.16
C ALA A 186 14.21 0.14 -1.23
N GLY A 187 13.73 1.18 -1.92
CA GLY A 187 13.12 1.04 -3.24
C GLY A 187 14.14 0.60 -4.30
N GLY A 188 15.34 1.17 -4.27
CA GLY A 188 16.46 0.78 -5.12
C GLY A 188 16.89 -0.67 -4.89
N PHE A 189 16.93 -1.11 -3.63
CA PHE A 189 17.24 -2.50 -3.30
C PHE A 189 16.14 -3.46 -3.78
N GLY A 190 14.87 -3.12 -3.55
CA GLY A 190 13.74 -3.88 -4.09
C GLY A 190 13.79 -3.99 -5.63
N LEU A 191 14.15 -2.91 -6.32
CA LEU A 191 14.29 -2.91 -7.77
C LEU A 191 15.47 -3.80 -8.24
N ALA A 192 16.59 -3.79 -7.52
CA ALA A 192 17.72 -4.67 -7.81
C ALA A 192 17.35 -6.15 -7.63
N ILE A 193 16.60 -6.49 -6.57
CA ILE A 193 16.06 -7.84 -6.35
C ILE A 193 15.14 -8.26 -7.50
N PHE A 194 14.25 -7.36 -7.93
CA PHE A 194 13.35 -7.62 -9.05
C PHE A 194 14.12 -7.91 -10.34
N PHE A 195 15.12 -7.08 -10.69
CA PHE A 195 15.95 -7.30 -11.89
C PHE A 195 16.77 -8.59 -11.82
N ASP A 196 17.35 -8.89 -10.65
CA ASP A 196 18.14 -10.10 -10.41
C ASP A 196 17.27 -11.35 -10.58
N ALA A 197 16.12 -11.41 -9.91
CA ALA A 197 15.20 -12.54 -9.98
C ALA A 197 14.64 -12.72 -11.41
N PHE A 198 14.30 -11.64 -12.10
CA PHE A 198 13.85 -11.69 -13.49
C PHE A 198 14.95 -12.25 -14.41
N ALA A 199 16.19 -11.75 -14.29
CA ALA A 199 17.32 -12.22 -15.09
C ALA A 199 17.70 -13.67 -14.76
N ALA A 200 17.67 -14.05 -13.49
CA ALA A 200 17.96 -15.41 -13.03
C ALA A 200 16.95 -16.42 -13.59
N ALA A 201 15.66 -16.08 -13.57
CA ALA A 201 14.61 -16.91 -14.13
C ALA A 201 14.76 -17.13 -15.65
N LEU A 202 15.17 -16.09 -16.40
CA LEU A 202 15.44 -16.23 -17.83
C LEU A 202 16.71 -17.04 -18.11
N THR A 203 17.79 -16.80 -17.36
CA THR A 203 19.10 -17.42 -17.62
C THR A 203 19.26 -18.80 -17.00
N GLY A 204 18.27 -19.27 -16.21
CA GLY A 204 18.34 -20.54 -15.48
C GLY A 204 19.39 -20.54 -14.37
N ARG A 205 19.72 -19.36 -13.83
CA ARG A 205 20.68 -19.21 -12.73
C ARG A 205 19.99 -19.59 -11.42
N GLU A 206 20.52 -20.58 -10.71
CA GLU A 206 20.03 -20.94 -9.37
C GLU A 206 20.53 -19.93 -8.34
N GLY A 207 19.60 -19.20 -7.71
CA GLY A 207 19.86 -18.29 -6.60
C GLY A 207 20.19 -16.84 -7.02
N PRO A 208 19.84 -15.83 -6.19
CA PRO A 208 20.11 -14.43 -6.47
C PRO A 208 21.61 -14.11 -6.36
N LEU A 209 22.13 -13.20 -7.20
CA LEU A 209 23.49 -12.66 -7.04
C LEU A 209 23.65 -11.89 -5.72
N GLY A 210 22.54 -11.41 -5.14
CA GLY A 210 22.51 -10.63 -3.90
C GLY A 210 22.92 -11.40 -2.63
N ASP A 211 22.84 -12.73 -2.59
CA ASP A 211 23.17 -13.50 -1.38
C ASP A 211 24.67 -13.49 -1.03
N GLU A 212 25.57 -13.33 -2.02
CA GLU A 212 27.00 -13.15 -1.76
C GLU A 212 27.34 -11.78 -1.15
N LEU A 213 26.45 -10.80 -1.29
CA LEU A 213 26.59 -9.45 -0.71
C LEU A 213 25.83 -9.27 0.62
N ALA A 214 24.91 -10.18 0.95
CA ALA A 214 24.00 -10.13 2.09
C ALA A 214 24.60 -10.64 3.43
N PHE A 215 25.89 -10.42 3.69
CA PHE A 215 26.47 -10.71 5.01
C PHE A 215 26.09 -9.63 6.05
N ALA A 216 24.80 -9.59 6.42
CA ALA A 216 24.30 -8.90 7.60
C ALA A 216 23.02 -9.58 8.16
N ARG A 217 23.24 -10.70 8.85
CA ARG A 217 22.46 -11.27 9.98
C ARG A 217 20.99 -11.68 9.77
N SER A 218 20.85 -13.01 9.58
CA SER A 218 19.95 -13.96 10.25
C SER A 218 18.47 -13.59 10.48
N ALA A 219 17.59 -14.27 9.74
CA ALA A 219 16.15 -14.35 9.98
C ALA A 219 15.75 -15.66 10.71
N ALA A 220 14.68 -15.58 11.51
CA ALA A 220 13.86 -16.71 11.94
C ALA A 220 12.50 -16.62 11.22
N PRO A 221 11.80 -17.74 10.95
CA PRO A 221 10.70 -17.79 10.00
C PRO A 221 9.34 -17.55 10.66
N LYS A 222 8.37 -17.04 9.89
CA LYS A 222 6.95 -17.36 10.06
C LYS A 222 6.19 -17.22 8.74
N VAL A 223 5.20 -18.09 8.61
CA VAL A 223 4.40 -18.43 7.42
C VAL A 223 3.23 -17.46 7.30
N GLU A 224 2.90 -17.02 6.07
CA GLU A 224 1.65 -16.32 5.74
C GLU A 224 0.88 -17.10 4.67
N ILE A 225 -0.46 -17.09 4.79
CA ILE A 225 -1.44 -17.79 3.95
C ILE A 225 -2.28 -16.72 3.24
N GLU A 226 -2.45 -16.86 1.92
CA GLU A 226 -3.21 -15.97 1.05
C GLU A 226 -4.73 -16.05 1.29
N GLN A 227 -5.42 -14.90 1.22
CA GLN A 227 -6.88 -14.80 1.14
C GLN A 227 -7.33 -14.77 -0.32
N ILE A 228 -8.26 -15.65 -0.69
CA ILE A 228 -8.93 -15.68 -2.00
C ILE A 228 -10.36 -15.21 -1.81
N ASN A 229 -10.74 -14.15 -2.51
CA ASN A 229 -12.11 -13.62 -2.55
C ASN A 229 -12.69 -13.83 -3.94
N ASP A 230 -13.49 -14.89 -4.13
CA ASP A 230 -14.24 -15.12 -5.37
C ASP A 230 -15.71 -15.41 -5.01
N TRP A 231 -16.59 -14.43 -5.26
CA TRP A 231 -17.96 -14.39 -4.69
C TRP A 231 -19.08 -14.26 -5.74
N GLU A 232 -18.79 -14.46 -7.04
CA GLU A 232 -19.83 -14.38 -8.08
C GLU A 232 -20.27 -15.77 -8.57
N GLY A 233 -21.54 -16.12 -8.31
CA GLY A 233 -22.24 -17.21 -9.01
C GLY A 233 -22.60 -18.45 -8.18
N SER A 234 -22.34 -18.48 -6.88
CA SER A 234 -22.68 -19.63 -6.03
C SER A 234 -24.19 -19.84 -5.88
N ALA A 235 -24.64 -21.10 -5.93
CA ALA A 235 -26.04 -21.46 -5.67
C ALA A 235 -26.37 -21.63 -4.17
N TYR A 236 -25.39 -21.47 -3.28
CA TYR A 236 -25.50 -21.75 -1.85
C TYR A 236 -25.61 -20.48 -1.01
N ARG A 237 -26.20 -20.60 0.19
CA ARG A 237 -26.51 -19.45 1.06
C ARG A 237 -25.32 -18.95 1.88
N TYR A 238 -24.47 -19.86 2.35
CA TYR A 238 -23.38 -19.51 3.26
C TYR A 238 -22.03 -19.80 2.62
N CYS A 239 -21.10 -18.86 2.73
CA CYS A 239 -19.69 -19.16 2.58
C CYS A 239 -19.10 -19.48 3.96
N THR A 240 -18.47 -20.64 4.07
CA THR A 240 -17.86 -21.13 5.31
C THR A 240 -16.36 -21.23 5.10
N GLU A 241 -15.61 -20.40 5.81
CA GLU A 241 -14.15 -20.37 5.80
C GLU A 241 -13.61 -20.71 7.18
N PHE A 242 -12.57 -21.54 7.25
CA PHE A 242 -11.90 -21.85 8.52
C PHE A 242 -10.52 -22.47 8.28
N LEU A 243 -9.67 -22.36 9.30
CA LEU A 243 -8.39 -23.06 9.36
C LEU A 243 -8.54 -24.39 10.08
N VAL A 244 -7.84 -25.40 9.57
CA VAL A 244 -7.78 -26.73 10.16
C VAL A 244 -6.33 -27.09 10.46
N HIS A 245 -6.10 -27.52 11.69
CA HIS A 245 -4.86 -28.17 12.12
C HIS A 245 -5.15 -29.60 12.54
N SER A 246 -4.59 -30.60 11.86
CA SER A 246 -4.74 -32.00 12.23
C SER A 246 -3.62 -32.88 11.68
N GLU A 247 -3.08 -33.77 12.53
CA GLU A 247 -2.17 -34.83 12.12
C GLU A 247 -2.93 -36.05 11.55
N ASP A 248 -4.22 -36.19 11.84
CA ASP A 248 -5.02 -37.39 11.56
C ASP A 248 -5.99 -37.24 10.37
N VAL A 249 -6.26 -36.01 9.92
CA VAL A 249 -7.12 -35.77 8.76
C VAL A 249 -6.40 -36.13 7.47
N GLU A 250 -6.91 -37.17 6.81
CA GLU A 250 -6.52 -37.56 5.45
C GLU A 250 -7.02 -36.53 4.43
N VAL A 251 -6.07 -35.85 3.77
CA VAL A 251 -6.31 -34.78 2.76
C VAL A 251 -7.21 -35.28 1.63
N ASP A 252 -7.01 -36.51 1.16
CA ASP A 252 -7.80 -37.09 0.08
C ASP A 252 -9.26 -37.36 0.50
N ALA A 253 -9.50 -37.67 1.79
CA ALA A 253 -10.85 -37.83 2.31
C ALA A 253 -11.58 -36.49 2.43
N ALA A 254 -10.87 -35.41 2.78
CA ALA A 254 -11.44 -34.06 2.83
C ALA A 254 -11.79 -33.56 1.42
N LYS A 255 -10.91 -33.77 0.43
CA LYS A 255 -11.15 -33.46 -0.99
C LYS A 255 -12.32 -34.25 -1.60
N ALA A 256 -12.59 -35.45 -1.09
CA ALA A 256 -13.77 -36.21 -1.51
C ALA A 256 -15.07 -35.73 -0.84
N PHE A 257 -14.98 -35.16 0.36
CA PHE A 257 -16.14 -34.71 1.14
C PHE A 257 -16.64 -33.32 0.75
N LEU A 258 -15.76 -32.33 0.63
CA LEU A 258 -16.14 -30.93 0.39
C LEU A 258 -17.02 -30.71 -0.86
N PRO A 259 -16.77 -31.38 -2.02
CA PRO A 259 -17.66 -31.28 -3.18
C PRO A 259 -19.08 -31.81 -2.95
N THR A 260 -19.29 -32.62 -1.91
CA THR A 260 -20.64 -33.13 -1.57
C THR A 260 -21.45 -32.11 -0.76
N MET A 261 -20.80 -31.09 -0.19
CA MET A 261 -21.41 -30.08 0.68
C MET A 261 -21.81 -28.79 -0.05
N GLY A 262 -21.17 -28.49 -1.17
CA GLY A 262 -21.61 -27.43 -2.09
C GLY A 262 -20.58 -27.07 -3.17
N ASP A 263 -20.56 -25.80 -3.59
CA ASP A 263 -19.66 -25.30 -4.64
C ASP A 263 -18.47 -24.48 -4.09
N CYS A 264 -17.47 -24.22 -4.92
CA CYS A 264 -16.18 -23.61 -4.53
C CYS A 264 -15.50 -24.36 -3.36
N ASP A 265 -15.17 -25.65 -3.56
CA ASP A 265 -14.40 -26.45 -2.61
C ASP A 265 -12.90 -26.13 -2.71
N LEU A 266 -12.49 -24.99 -2.16
CA LEU A 266 -11.08 -24.61 -2.12
C LEU A 266 -10.47 -25.07 -0.80
N MET A 267 -9.54 -26.02 -0.90
CA MET A 267 -8.69 -26.44 0.23
C MET A 267 -7.23 -26.16 -0.09
N VAL A 268 -6.64 -25.17 0.59
CA VAL A 268 -5.28 -24.67 0.33
C VAL A 268 -4.41 -24.89 1.57
N GLY A 269 -3.26 -25.51 1.39
CA GLY A 269 -2.30 -25.83 2.45
C GLY A 269 -1.68 -27.21 2.31
N MET A 270 -0.86 -27.59 3.29
CA MET A 270 -0.20 -28.89 3.35
C MET A 270 -0.36 -29.48 4.75
N HIS A 271 -0.59 -30.79 4.84
CA HIS A 271 -0.68 -31.50 6.13
C HIS A 271 0.50 -31.11 7.05
N PRO A 272 0.24 -30.72 8.31
CA PRO A 272 -1.02 -30.83 9.05
C PRO A 272 -1.94 -29.59 9.00
N ASN A 273 -1.61 -28.54 8.22
CA ASN A 273 -2.35 -27.26 8.20
C ASN A 273 -2.99 -26.97 6.83
N PHE A 274 -4.29 -26.70 6.81
CA PHE A 274 -4.98 -26.29 5.58
C PHE A 274 -6.16 -25.36 5.87
N LYS A 275 -6.36 -24.37 4.99
CA LYS A 275 -7.53 -23.51 4.95
C LYS A 275 -8.61 -24.19 4.12
N VAL A 276 -9.84 -24.18 4.63
CA VAL A 276 -11.02 -24.67 3.93
C VAL A 276 -11.92 -23.49 3.63
N HIS A 277 -12.32 -23.35 2.37
CA HIS A 277 -13.38 -22.47 1.90
C HIS A 277 -14.38 -23.34 1.16
N VAL A 278 -15.65 -23.28 1.57
CA VAL A 278 -16.73 -23.97 0.87
C VAL A 278 -18.03 -23.16 0.94
N HIS A 279 -18.73 -23.05 -0.17
CA HIS A 279 -20.08 -22.52 -0.17
C HIS A 279 -21.05 -23.66 0.11
N SER A 280 -21.83 -23.56 1.19
CA SER A 280 -22.77 -24.59 1.60
C SER A 280 -24.03 -24.00 2.23
N ASN A 281 -25.09 -24.80 2.27
CA ASN A 281 -26.28 -24.48 3.06
C ASN A 281 -26.18 -25.02 4.49
N ARG A 282 -25.17 -25.86 4.78
CA ARG A 282 -24.97 -26.54 6.07
C ARG A 282 -23.53 -26.39 6.60
N PRO A 283 -23.13 -25.17 7.04
CA PRO A 283 -21.84 -24.95 7.69
C PRO A 283 -21.59 -25.88 8.88
N ASP A 284 -22.65 -26.28 9.57
CA ASP A 284 -22.63 -27.20 10.70
C ASP A 284 -22.09 -28.60 10.32
N GLU A 285 -22.49 -29.12 9.17
CA GLU A 285 -22.04 -30.44 8.68
C GLU A 285 -20.60 -30.39 8.15
N VAL A 286 -20.19 -29.27 7.57
CA VAL A 286 -18.80 -29.04 7.11
C VAL A 286 -17.85 -29.02 8.30
N LEU A 287 -18.12 -28.19 9.31
CA LEU A 287 -17.27 -28.08 10.51
C LEU A 287 -17.29 -29.40 11.31
N GLY A 288 -18.47 -30.02 11.44
CA GLY A 288 -18.63 -31.29 12.14
C GLY A 288 -17.75 -32.40 11.56
N TRP A 289 -17.63 -32.49 10.23
CA TRP A 289 -16.81 -33.51 9.58
C TRP A 289 -15.33 -33.47 9.99
N PHE A 290 -14.76 -32.27 10.16
CA PHE A 290 -13.38 -32.09 10.62
C PHE A 290 -13.24 -32.35 12.12
N LEU A 291 -14.17 -31.84 12.93
CA LEU A 291 -14.17 -32.03 14.37
C LEU A 291 -14.32 -33.51 14.78
N ASP A 292 -15.15 -34.27 14.06
CA ASP A 292 -15.35 -35.72 14.29
C ASP A 292 -14.09 -36.55 14.02
N ARG A 293 -13.10 -35.97 13.32
CA ARG A 293 -11.80 -36.57 13.00
C ARG A 293 -10.66 -36.01 13.86
N GLY A 294 -11.01 -35.35 14.98
CA GLY A 294 -10.04 -34.83 15.93
C GLY A 294 -9.27 -33.61 15.44
N ALA A 295 -9.73 -32.96 14.37
CA ALA A 295 -9.10 -31.75 13.88
C ALA A 295 -9.34 -30.56 14.82
N GLN A 296 -8.33 -29.71 14.97
CA GLN A 296 -8.50 -28.40 15.61
C GLN A 296 -8.94 -27.40 14.55
N VAL A 297 -10.07 -26.74 14.79
CA VAL A 297 -10.62 -25.72 13.90
C VAL A 297 -10.45 -24.35 14.53
N SER A 298 -9.92 -23.39 13.77
CA SER A 298 -9.73 -22.00 14.19
C SER A 298 -10.14 -21.03 13.08
N GLU A 299 -10.34 -19.76 13.43
CA GLU A 299 -10.68 -18.68 12.46
C GLU A 299 -11.92 -19.00 11.60
N VAL A 300 -13.02 -19.39 12.26
CA VAL A 300 -14.26 -19.75 11.58
C VAL A 300 -15.04 -18.49 11.18
N HIS A 301 -15.23 -18.31 9.88
CA HIS A 301 -16.07 -17.27 9.31
C HIS A 301 -17.23 -17.87 8.53
N ILE A 302 -18.46 -17.46 8.83
CA ILE A 302 -19.68 -17.88 8.13
C ILE A 302 -20.42 -16.65 7.64
N HIS A 303 -20.43 -16.45 6.32
CA HIS A 303 -21.04 -15.29 5.68
C HIS A 303 -22.33 -15.67 4.96
N ASN A 304 -23.43 -14.94 5.18
CA ASN A 304 -24.68 -15.14 4.44
C ASN A 304 -24.66 -14.32 3.13
N MET A 305 -24.35 -15.00 2.03
CA MET A 305 -24.20 -14.40 0.71
C MET A 305 -25.53 -13.83 0.16
N GLN A 306 -26.69 -14.35 0.60
CA GLN A 306 -28.01 -13.87 0.15
C GLN A 306 -28.39 -12.52 0.78
N LEU A 307 -28.07 -12.30 2.06
CA LEU A 307 -28.32 -11.01 2.73
C LEU A 307 -27.42 -9.90 2.16
N GLN A 308 -26.17 -10.22 1.83
CA GLN A 308 -25.25 -9.29 1.18
C GLN A 308 -25.70 -8.92 -0.26
N SER A 309 -26.29 -9.86 -1.01
CA SER A 309 -26.82 -9.59 -2.35
C SER A 309 -28.11 -8.74 -2.35
N ALA A 310 -28.99 -8.93 -1.35
CA ALA A 310 -30.21 -8.12 -1.20
C ALA A 310 -29.88 -6.65 -0.86
N ALA A 311 -28.93 -6.41 0.05
CA ALA A 311 -28.47 -5.06 0.38
C ALA A 311 -27.89 -4.31 -0.83
N ARG A 312 -27.17 -5.03 -1.72
CA ARG A 312 -26.66 -4.49 -3.00
C ARG A 312 -27.78 -4.11 -3.98
N SER A 313 -28.86 -4.89 -4.02
CA SER A 313 -29.99 -4.66 -4.93
C SER A 313 -30.88 -3.49 -4.50
N ASP A 314 -31.07 -3.31 -3.19
CA ASP A 314 -31.82 -2.19 -2.64
C ASP A 314 -31.03 -0.85 -2.77
N ALA A 315 -29.70 -0.90 -2.70
CA ALA A 315 -28.83 0.26 -2.95
C ALA A 315 -28.91 0.75 -4.42
N LEU A 316 -28.88 -0.17 -5.40
CA LEU A 316 -29.00 0.14 -6.84
C LEU A 316 -30.34 0.79 -7.22
N ALA A 317 -31.42 0.50 -6.48
CA ALA A 317 -32.73 1.10 -6.71
C ALA A 317 -32.86 2.52 -6.12
N ALA A 318 -32.05 2.86 -5.12
CA ALA A 318 -31.98 4.20 -4.54
C ALA A 318 -31.08 5.16 -5.36
N GLU A 319 -30.04 4.63 -6.03
CA GLU A 319 -29.11 5.38 -6.88
C GLU A 319 -29.77 6.08 -8.09
N GLN A 320 -30.83 5.52 -8.66
CA GLN A 320 -31.48 6.12 -9.85
C GLN A 320 -32.37 7.34 -9.56
N ALA A 321 -32.54 7.73 -8.29
CA ALA A 321 -33.48 8.78 -7.89
C ALA A 321 -32.83 10.09 -7.39
N VAL A 322 -31.49 10.16 -7.29
CA VAL A 322 -30.78 11.33 -6.75
C VAL A 322 -30.13 12.12 -7.89
N GLU A 323 -30.45 13.42 -7.99
CA GLU A 323 -29.76 14.32 -8.92
C GLU A 323 -28.25 14.32 -8.66
N ARG A 324 -27.48 14.29 -9.75
CA ARG A 324 -26.02 14.30 -9.69
C ARG A 324 -25.57 15.67 -9.20
N LYS A 325 -24.76 15.71 -8.14
CA LYS A 325 -24.28 16.99 -7.60
C LYS A 325 -23.12 17.56 -8.41
N PRO A 326 -22.87 18.88 -8.41
CA PRO A 326 -21.77 19.48 -9.17
C PRO A 326 -20.39 18.95 -8.76
N LEU A 327 -20.16 18.85 -7.45
CA LEU A 327 -18.88 18.42 -6.87
C LEU A 327 -19.12 17.40 -5.74
N GLY A 328 -18.32 16.35 -5.71
CA GLY A 328 -18.28 15.38 -4.62
C GLY A 328 -16.88 15.15 -4.07
N PHE A 329 -16.82 14.37 -3.00
CA PHE A 329 -15.62 14.20 -2.19
C PHE A 329 -15.39 12.72 -1.89
N VAL A 330 -14.16 12.29 -2.11
CA VAL A 330 -13.64 11.02 -1.61
C VAL A 330 -12.57 11.34 -0.57
N ALA A 331 -12.64 10.74 0.61
CA ALA A 331 -11.58 10.88 1.60
C ALA A 331 -11.04 9.51 2.00
N VAL A 332 -9.78 9.48 2.46
CA VAL A 332 -9.24 8.27 3.09
C VAL A 332 -9.17 8.49 4.60
N ALA A 333 -9.61 7.51 5.38
CA ALA A 333 -9.46 7.57 6.83
C ALA A 333 -9.32 6.18 7.43
N ALA A 334 -8.62 6.14 8.58
CA ALA A 334 -8.58 4.97 9.44
C ALA A 334 -9.51 5.21 10.64
N GLY A 335 -10.31 4.21 10.99
CA GLY A 335 -11.27 4.29 12.10
C GLY A 335 -12.66 4.75 11.68
N GLU A 336 -13.69 4.09 12.23
CA GLU A 336 -15.09 4.41 11.94
C GLU A 336 -15.50 5.81 12.41
N GLY A 337 -14.85 6.34 13.45
CA GLY A 337 -15.15 7.66 13.99
C GLY A 337 -14.74 8.76 13.01
N ASN A 338 -13.50 8.68 12.51
CA ASN A 338 -13.00 9.60 11.48
C ASN A 338 -13.85 9.54 10.21
N ALA A 339 -14.26 8.34 9.78
CA ALA A 339 -15.16 8.19 8.64
C ALA A 339 -16.50 8.90 8.85
N LYS A 340 -17.15 8.70 10.01
CA LYS A 340 -18.43 9.36 10.35
C LYS A 340 -18.31 10.89 10.41
N ILE A 341 -17.20 11.41 10.91
CA ILE A 341 -16.97 12.87 10.96
C ILE A 341 -16.83 13.42 9.53
N LEU A 342 -16.01 12.80 8.69
CA LEU A 342 -15.85 13.18 7.28
C LEU A 342 -17.18 13.14 6.52
N GLU A 343 -17.97 12.08 6.70
CA GLU A 343 -19.31 11.96 6.12
C GLU A 343 -20.23 13.09 6.60
N SER A 344 -20.15 13.48 7.88
CA SER A 344 -20.92 14.60 8.43
C SER A 344 -20.51 15.97 7.88
N LEU A 345 -19.26 16.10 7.42
CA LEU A 345 -18.72 17.29 6.75
C LEU A 345 -18.97 17.29 5.23
N GLY A 346 -19.71 16.30 4.71
CA GLY A 346 -20.11 16.26 3.29
C GLY A 346 -19.27 15.36 2.39
N VAL A 347 -18.37 14.53 2.95
CA VAL A 347 -17.66 13.49 2.19
C VAL A 347 -18.62 12.38 1.75
N ASP A 348 -18.61 12.02 0.46
CA ASP A 348 -19.54 11.02 -0.09
C ASP A 348 -19.08 9.59 0.13
N VAL A 349 -17.78 9.36 -0.03
CA VAL A 349 -17.17 8.03 0.07
C VAL A 349 -15.91 8.14 0.90
N VAL A 350 -15.85 7.39 2.00
CA VAL A 350 -14.64 7.23 2.80
C VAL A 350 -14.01 5.87 2.49
N VAL A 351 -12.82 5.89 1.91
CA VAL A 351 -12.02 4.68 1.70
C VAL A 351 -11.25 4.38 2.98
N SER A 352 -11.27 3.13 3.42
CA SER A 352 -10.45 2.73 4.56
C SER A 352 -8.97 2.79 4.16
N GLY A 353 -8.18 3.53 4.92
CA GLY A 353 -6.74 3.58 4.70
C GLY A 353 -5.99 4.39 5.75
N GLY A 354 -4.70 4.10 5.90
CA GLY A 354 -3.85 4.73 6.91
C GLY A 354 -2.37 4.34 6.73
N GLN A 355 -1.56 4.59 7.75
CA GLN A 355 -0.10 4.49 7.69
C GLN A 355 0.44 3.13 7.23
N THR A 356 -0.24 2.04 7.60
CA THR A 356 0.17 0.65 7.29
C THR A 356 -0.71 -0.02 6.23
N MET A 357 -1.82 0.62 5.85
CA MET A 357 -2.83 0.09 4.94
C MET A 357 -3.21 1.17 3.93
N ASN A 358 -2.32 1.43 2.97
CA ASN A 358 -2.58 2.40 1.91
C ASN A 358 -3.50 1.77 0.85
N PRO A 359 -4.62 2.42 0.47
CA PRO A 359 -5.48 1.98 -0.62
C PRO A 359 -4.69 2.02 -1.93
N SER A 360 -5.04 1.10 -2.82
CA SER A 360 -4.49 1.08 -4.18
C SER A 360 -5.09 2.19 -5.04
N THR A 361 -4.42 2.47 -6.16
CA THR A 361 -4.97 3.36 -7.20
C THR A 361 -6.34 2.90 -7.67
N LYS A 362 -6.56 1.58 -7.76
CA LYS A 362 -7.87 1.02 -8.07
C LYS A 362 -8.92 1.29 -6.99
N ASP A 363 -8.58 1.10 -5.72
CA ASP A 363 -9.54 1.33 -4.62
C ASP A 363 -10.04 2.79 -4.63
N LEU A 364 -9.14 3.74 -4.90
CA LEU A 364 -9.47 5.15 -5.03
C LEU A 364 -10.28 5.46 -6.30
N LEU A 365 -9.95 4.83 -7.43
CA LEU A 365 -10.69 4.97 -8.68
C LEU A 365 -12.12 4.44 -8.56
N ASP A 366 -12.29 3.26 -7.94
CA ASP A 366 -13.59 2.66 -7.67
C ASP A 366 -14.41 3.55 -6.73
N ALA A 367 -13.78 4.18 -5.73
CA ALA A 367 -14.41 5.15 -4.84
C ALA A 367 -14.85 6.42 -5.58
N ILE A 368 -14.00 6.99 -6.46
CA ILE A 368 -14.37 8.13 -7.31
C ILE A 368 -15.57 7.79 -8.19
N GLY A 369 -15.59 6.58 -8.78
CA GLY A 369 -16.68 6.10 -9.63
C GLY A 369 -17.99 5.87 -8.89
N ALA A 370 -17.95 5.63 -7.58
CA ALA A 370 -19.13 5.48 -6.72
C ALA A 370 -19.77 6.82 -6.33
N VAL A 371 -19.06 7.94 -6.47
CA VAL A 371 -19.60 9.27 -6.17
C VAL A 371 -20.58 9.72 -7.26
N ASN A 372 -21.83 10.02 -6.88
CA ASN A 372 -22.82 10.57 -7.79
C ASN A 372 -22.63 12.09 -8.02
N ALA A 373 -21.47 12.48 -8.58
CA ALA A 373 -21.13 13.88 -8.86
C ALA A 373 -20.61 14.10 -10.30
N GLU A 374 -20.70 15.33 -10.80
CA GLU A 374 -20.12 15.73 -12.10
C GLU A 374 -18.60 15.85 -12.04
N SER A 375 -18.04 16.19 -10.88
CA SER A 375 -16.61 16.25 -10.59
C SER A 375 -16.32 15.81 -9.15
N VAL A 376 -15.08 15.36 -8.88
CA VAL A 376 -14.69 14.81 -7.57
C VAL A 376 -13.38 15.40 -7.06
N ILE A 377 -13.33 15.75 -5.78
CA ILE A 377 -12.10 16.05 -5.04
C ILE A 377 -11.73 14.87 -4.15
N VAL A 378 -10.46 14.46 -4.19
CA VAL A 378 -9.91 13.43 -3.32
C VAL A 378 -9.08 14.07 -2.21
N LEU A 379 -9.34 13.66 -0.95
CA LEU A 379 -8.63 14.02 0.28
C LEU A 379 -7.83 12.82 0.79
N PRO A 380 -6.54 12.69 0.44
CA PRO A 380 -5.75 11.50 0.72
C PRO A 380 -5.49 11.26 2.20
N ASN A 381 -5.44 12.34 3.01
CA ASN A 381 -5.23 12.33 4.46
C ASN A 381 -4.00 11.54 4.93
N ASN A 382 -3.08 11.25 4.01
CA ASN A 382 -1.82 10.59 4.22
C ASN A 382 -0.91 10.88 3.02
N LYS A 383 0.30 11.37 3.29
CA LYS A 383 1.32 11.69 2.27
C LYS A 383 1.66 10.53 1.33
N ASN A 384 1.54 9.28 1.77
CA ASN A 384 1.82 8.09 0.96
C ASN A 384 0.68 7.76 -0.03
N ILE A 385 -0.51 8.34 0.17
CA ILE A 385 -1.69 8.09 -0.67
C ILE A 385 -1.79 9.13 -1.78
N VAL A 386 -1.23 10.33 -1.60
CA VAL A 386 -1.30 11.45 -2.56
C VAL A 386 -0.94 11.02 -3.99
N MET A 387 0.12 10.24 -4.18
CA MET A 387 0.56 9.82 -5.51
C MET A 387 -0.40 8.79 -6.16
N ALA A 388 -1.00 7.92 -5.36
CA ALA A 388 -2.03 6.98 -5.81
C ALA A 388 -3.34 7.70 -6.13
N ALA A 389 -3.73 8.67 -5.31
CA ALA A 389 -4.90 9.53 -5.53
C ALA A 389 -4.77 10.34 -6.83
N GLN A 390 -3.59 10.92 -7.09
CA GLN A 390 -3.35 11.63 -8.35
C GLN A 390 -3.44 10.68 -9.54
N SER A 391 -2.86 9.49 -9.42
CA SER A 391 -2.94 8.46 -10.46
C SER A 391 -4.40 8.02 -10.72
N ALA A 392 -5.22 7.93 -9.67
CA ALA A 392 -6.64 7.61 -9.78
C ALA A 392 -7.42 8.73 -10.47
N CYS A 393 -7.16 10.00 -10.11
CA CYS A 393 -7.78 11.14 -10.79
C CYS A 393 -7.40 11.24 -12.27
N ASP A 394 -6.15 10.96 -12.63
CA ASP A 394 -5.69 10.95 -14.02
C ASP A 394 -6.39 9.84 -14.86
N LEU A 395 -6.89 8.81 -14.20
CA LEU A 395 -7.59 7.67 -14.79
C LEU A 395 -9.12 7.78 -14.74
N ALA A 396 -9.67 8.72 -13.97
CA ALA A 396 -11.11 8.85 -13.77
C ALA A 396 -11.84 9.29 -15.05
N ASP A 397 -13.06 8.78 -15.25
CA ASP A 397 -13.91 9.14 -16.39
C ASP A 397 -14.56 10.54 -16.23
N ILE A 398 -14.51 11.10 -15.03
CA ILE A 398 -15.03 12.43 -14.67
C ILE A 398 -13.90 13.35 -14.20
N PRO A 399 -14.05 14.68 -14.32
CA PRO A 399 -13.08 15.63 -13.77
C PRO A 399 -12.79 15.33 -12.29
N CYS A 400 -11.52 15.11 -11.99
CA CYS A 400 -11.05 14.75 -10.65
C CYS A 400 -9.81 15.54 -10.29
N ALA A 401 -9.73 16.01 -9.06
CA ALA A 401 -8.54 16.67 -8.53
C ALA A 401 -8.21 16.21 -7.11
N VAL A 402 -6.97 16.40 -6.70
CA VAL A 402 -6.49 16.03 -5.36
C VAL A 402 -6.18 17.30 -4.58
N VAL A 403 -6.78 17.44 -3.40
CA VAL A 403 -6.33 18.37 -2.37
C VAL A 403 -5.38 17.57 -1.47
N PRO A 404 -4.05 17.85 -1.48
CA PRO A 404 -3.05 16.91 -0.99
C PRO A 404 -2.89 16.93 0.54
N THR A 405 -3.98 16.68 1.25
CA THR A 405 -4.01 16.52 2.70
C THR A 405 -3.18 15.31 3.15
N ARG A 406 -2.56 15.45 4.31
CA ARG A 406 -1.58 14.53 4.90
C ARG A 406 -2.07 13.92 6.20
N SER A 407 -3.16 14.44 6.76
CA SER A 407 -3.84 13.94 7.96
C SER A 407 -5.35 14.17 7.85
N VAL A 408 -6.13 13.48 8.70
CA VAL A 408 -7.58 13.68 8.79
C VAL A 408 -7.95 15.09 9.29
N PRO A 409 -7.26 15.68 10.29
CA PRO A 409 -7.50 17.06 10.67
C PRO A 409 -7.28 18.09 9.55
N GLU A 410 -6.25 17.91 8.69
CA GLU A 410 -6.09 18.77 7.50
C GLU A 410 -7.30 18.67 6.56
N ALA A 411 -7.93 17.50 6.47
CA ALA A 411 -9.16 17.31 5.70
C ALA A 411 -10.34 18.10 6.28
N PHE A 412 -10.45 18.18 7.61
CA PHE A 412 -11.52 18.94 8.26
C PHE A 412 -11.39 20.42 7.92
N ALA A 413 -10.18 20.99 8.10
CA ALA A 413 -9.89 22.37 7.73
C ALA A 413 -10.11 22.61 6.23
N ALA A 414 -9.65 21.69 5.37
CA ALA A 414 -9.82 21.80 3.91
C ALA A 414 -11.30 21.88 3.51
N LEU A 415 -12.18 21.07 4.13
CA LEU A 415 -13.61 21.04 3.84
C LEU A 415 -14.32 22.36 4.18
N PHE A 416 -13.82 23.14 5.14
CA PHE A 416 -14.37 24.49 5.41
C PHE A 416 -14.01 25.52 4.34
N GLY A 417 -12.98 25.26 3.53
CA GLY A 417 -12.60 26.10 2.38
C GLY A 417 -13.39 25.84 1.10
N PHE A 418 -14.36 24.91 1.12
CA PHE A 418 -15.19 24.56 -0.03
C PHE A 418 -16.25 25.63 -0.33
N ASP A 419 -16.37 25.99 -1.61
CA ASP A 419 -17.41 26.87 -2.16
C ASP A 419 -18.20 26.14 -3.28
N GLU A 420 -19.51 26.01 -3.09
CA GLU A 420 -20.41 25.31 -4.02
C GLU A 420 -20.52 25.99 -5.39
N ASP A 421 -20.27 27.30 -5.46
CA ASP A 421 -20.36 28.09 -6.68
C ASP A 421 -19.04 28.19 -7.46
N ALA A 422 -17.93 27.73 -6.86
CA ALA A 422 -16.58 27.79 -7.43
C ALA A 422 -16.25 26.60 -8.35
N SER A 423 -15.32 26.81 -9.27
CA SER A 423 -14.80 25.72 -10.12
C SER A 423 -14.01 24.67 -9.34
N LEU A 424 -13.73 23.51 -9.96
CA LEU A 424 -12.91 22.46 -9.37
C LEU A 424 -11.53 22.99 -8.99
N GLU A 425 -10.89 23.75 -9.88
CA GLU A 425 -9.55 24.30 -9.66
C GLU A 425 -9.54 25.37 -8.55
N GLU A 426 -10.54 26.26 -8.53
CA GLU A 426 -10.68 27.27 -7.46
C GLU A 426 -10.93 26.62 -6.10
N ASN A 427 -11.76 25.57 -6.05
CA ASN A 427 -11.96 24.79 -4.83
C ASN A 427 -10.67 24.11 -4.37
N VAL A 428 -9.89 23.51 -5.27
CA VAL A 428 -8.61 22.90 -4.89
C VAL A 428 -7.65 23.94 -4.31
N GLU A 429 -7.59 25.13 -4.90
CA GLU A 429 -6.76 26.24 -4.39
C GLU A 429 -7.24 26.70 -3.00
N SER A 430 -8.52 27.06 -2.87
CA SER A 430 -9.13 27.51 -1.61
C SER A 430 -9.01 26.49 -0.49
N MET A 431 -9.33 25.22 -0.75
CA MET A 431 -9.21 24.15 0.23
C MET A 431 -7.75 23.91 0.63
N THR A 432 -6.80 24.04 -0.32
CA THR A 432 -5.36 23.90 -0.03
C THR A 432 -4.85 25.06 0.84
N GLU A 433 -5.32 26.28 0.62
CA GLU A 433 -5.01 27.43 1.47
C GLU A 433 -5.61 27.26 2.87
N ALA A 434 -6.83 26.72 2.98
CA ALA A 434 -7.52 26.55 4.25
C ALA A 434 -6.77 25.65 5.23
N TYR A 435 -6.19 24.53 4.77
CA TYR A 435 -5.42 23.65 5.68
C TYR A 435 -3.93 24.02 5.80
N ALA A 436 -3.44 25.02 5.06
CA ALA A 436 -2.00 25.33 5.00
C ALA A 436 -1.43 25.83 6.34
N GLU A 437 -2.27 26.44 7.19
CA GLU A 437 -1.87 26.95 8.52
C GLU A 437 -2.06 25.90 9.64
N VAL A 438 -2.67 24.75 9.31
CA VAL A 438 -2.95 23.67 10.26
C VAL A 438 -1.65 22.97 10.63
N ARG A 439 -1.32 22.97 11.93
CA ARG A 439 -0.20 22.20 12.48
C ARG A 439 -0.74 20.88 13.04
N THR A 440 -0.25 19.76 12.53
CA THR A 440 -0.75 18.42 12.91
C THR A 440 0.21 17.69 13.85
N GLY A 441 -0.35 16.94 14.79
CA GLY A 441 0.38 16.10 15.74
C GLY A 441 -0.18 14.69 15.83
N GLU A 442 0.69 13.70 15.99
CA GLU A 442 0.32 12.30 16.19
C GLU A 442 1.06 11.75 17.42
N VAL A 443 0.37 10.94 18.24
CA VAL A 443 0.99 10.22 19.37
C VAL A 443 0.89 8.73 19.11
N THR A 444 2.01 8.01 19.28
CA THR A 444 2.08 6.56 19.10
C THR A 444 3.17 5.95 20.00
N CYS A 445 3.41 4.63 19.88
CA CYS A 445 4.41 3.89 20.65
C CYS A 445 5.58 3.45 19.77
N ALA A 446 6.80 3.63 20.26
CA ALA A 446 8.00 3.20 19.57
C ALA A 446 8.09 1.67 19.46
N ILE A 447 8.18 1.13 18.23
CA ILE A 447 8.26 -0.32 17.99
C ILE A 447 9.69 -0.90 18.09
N LYS A 448 10.71 -0.03 18.09
CA LYS A 448 12.13 -0.36 18.15
C LYS A 448 12.93 0.73 18.86
N ASP A 449 14.12 0.38 19.31
CA ASP A 449 15.07 1.37 19.83
C ASP A 449 15.51 2.31 18.69
N SER A 450 15.51 3.61 18.94
CA SER A 450 15.87 4.65 17.98
C SER A 450 16.37 5.91 18.70
N LYS A 451 16.45 7.04 17.99
CA LYS A 451 16.79 8.33 18.57
C LYS A 451 15.92 9.44 17.98
N ASP A 452 15.68 10.50 18.75
CA ASP A 452 15.00 11.70 18.25
C ASP A 452 15.94 12.59 17.41
N ALA A 453 15.42 13.73 16.92
CA ALA A 453 16.18 14.71 16.14
C ALA A 453 17.35 15.37 16.90
N HIS A 454 17.41 15.19 18.22
CA HIS A 454 18.44 15.73 19.12
C HIS A 454 19.40 14.66 19.64
N ASP A 455 19.37 13.45 19.06
CA ASP A 455 20.20 12.28 19.41
C ASP A 455 19.87 11.69 20.80
N ASN A 456 18.70 12.01 21.39
CA ASN A 456 18.25 11.39 22.63
C ASN A 456 17.74 9.97 22.35
N PRO A 457 18.03 8.99 23.24
CA PRO A 457 17.63 7.60 23.02
C PRO A 457 16.12 7.40 23.22
N ILE A 458 15.48 6.77 22.24
CA ILE A 458 14.11 6.27 22.28
C ILE A 458 14.18 4.75 22.42
N LYS A 459 13.49 4.19 23.40
CA LYS A 459 13.42 2.74 23.58
C LYS A 459 12.13 2.19 23.00
N LYS A 460 12.17 0.92 22.60
CA LYS A 460 10.95 0.17 22.29
C LYS A 460 9.97 0.26 23.46
N GLY A 461 8.74 0.71 23.16
CA GLY A 461 7.65 0.89 24.11
C GLY A 461 7.51 2.30 24.67
N ASP A 462 8.45 3.21 24.40
CA ASP A 462 8.30 4.62 24.75
C ASP A 462 7.13 5.23 23.94
N VAL A 463 6.38 6.13 24.57
CA VAL A 463 5.35 6.92 23.88
C VAL A 463 6.05 8.09 23.20
N ILE A 464 5.76 8.31 21.92
CA ILE A 464 6.38 9.35 21.09
C ILE A 464 5.31 10.26 20.50
N GLY A 465 5.62 11.55 20.44
CA GLY A 465 4.82 12.58 19.80
C GLY A 465 5.53 13.07 18.54
N ILE A 466 4.80 13.09 17.43
CA ILE A 466 5.30 13.42 16.10
C ILE A 466 4.56 14.67 15.63
N ALA A 467 5.28 15.75 15.31
CA ALA A 467 4.73 16.93 14.65
C ALA A 467 5.44 17.12 13.30
N ASP A 468 4.66 17.36 12.24
CA ASP A 468 5.18 17.54 10.87
C ASP A 468 6.17 16.46 10.39
N GLY A 469 6.03 15.23 10.91
CA GLY A 469 6.88 14.09 10.58
C GLY A 469 8.19 13.98 11.38
N SER A 470 8.43 14.86 12.35
CA SER A 470 9.57 14.83 13.27
C SER A 470 9.13 14.43 14.67
N ILE A 471 9.96 13.65 15.38
CA ILE A 471 9.69 13.29 16.78
C ILE A 471 10.06 14.48 17.67
N GLU A 472 9.04 15.13 18.25
CA GLU A 472 9.18 16.33 19.08
C GLU A 472 8.97 16.03 20.57
N ALA A 473 8.39 14.88 20.91
CA ALA A 473 8.16 14.48 22.30
C ALA A 473 8.41 12.99 22.51
N VAL A 474 8.98 12.63 23.66
CA VAL A 474 9.23 11.24 24.08
C VAL A 474 8.91 11.12 25.57
N GLY A 475 8.14 10.12 25.96
CA GLY A 475 7.71 9.91 27.33
C GLY A 475 7.20 8.49 27.59
N SER A 476 6.58 8.29 28.74
CA SER A 476 6.04 6.98 29.17
C SER A 476 4.51 6.95 29.28
N SER A 477 3.84 8.08 29.08
CA SER A 477 2.38 8.19 29.13
C SER A 477 1.89 8.99 27.93
N VAL A 478 0.68 8.66 27.44
CA VAL A 478 0.04 9.38 26.33
C VAL A 478 -0.20 10.84 26.72
N GLU A 479 -0.72 11.08 27.92
CA GLU A 479 -1.04 12.43 28.40
C GLU A 479 0.18 13.37 28.47
N ASP A 480 1.31 12.92 29.03
CA ASP A 480 2.50 13.75 29.17
C ASP A 480 3.10 14.09 27.80
N VAL A 481 3.03 13.14 26.87
CA VAL A 481 3.50 13.32 25.50
C VAL A 481 2.58 14.26 24.72
N VAL A 482 1.25 14.16 24.87
CA VAL A 482 0.29 15.08 24.25
C VAL A 482 0.55 16.52 24.69
N LEU A 483 0.69 16.79 26.00
CA LEU A 483 0.94 18.15 26.50
C LEU A 483 2.28 18.72 26.01
N SER A 484 3.31 17.87 25.97
CA SER A 484 4.63 18.24 25.48
C SER A 484 4.60 18.52 23.98
N LEU A 485 3.85 17.72 23.21
CA LEU A 485 3.65 17.89 21.77
C LEU A 485 2.85 19.17 21.47
N LEU A 486 1.77 19.46 22.19
CA LEU A 486 1.00 20.72 22.07
C LEU A 486 1.88 21.95 22.34
N THR A 487 2.78 21.86 23.32
CA THR A 487 3.75 22.93 23.59
C THR A 487 4.69 23.13 22.40
N ALA A 488 5.24 22.05 21.84
CA ALA A 488 6.12 22.10 20.67
C ALA A 488 5.40 22.60 19.41
N MET A 489 4.12 22.27 19.27
CA MET A 489 3.25 22.74 18.18
C MET A 489 2.82 24.19 18.37
N GLY A 490 3.12 24.85 19.49
CA GLY A 490 2.76 26.24 19.74
C GLY A 490 1.28 26.44 20.06
N ALA A 491 0.65 25.48 20.74
CA ALA A 491 -0.77 25.53 21.11
C ALA A 491 -1.16 26.73 21.99
N ALA A 492 -0.20 27.35 22.70
CA ALA A 492 -0.44 28.55 23.50
C ALA A 492 -0.72 29.81 22.65
N GLU A 493 -0.45 29.77 21.34
CA GLU A 493 -0.73 30.85 20.39
C GLU A 493 -1.81 30.45 19.37
N ALA A 494 -2.43 29.27 19.55
CA ALA A 494 -3.49 28.75 18.69
C ALA A 494 -4.86 29.10 19.25
N ASP A 495 -5.85 29.25 18.36
CA ASP A 495 -7.23 29.54 18.74
C ASP A 495 -8.00 28.24 19.03
N THR A 496 -7.71 27.17 18.27
CA THR A 496 -8.47 25.91 18.35
C THR A 496 -7.56 24.69 18.33
N LEU A 497 -7.94 23.66 19.10
CA LEU A 497 -7.37 22.32 19.09
C LEU A 497 -8.43 21.31 18.69
N THR A 498 -8.26 20.65 17.55
CA THR A 498 -9.01 19.44 17.24
C THR A 498 -8.24 18.23 17.77
N ILE A 499 -8.85 17.41 18.63
CA ILE A 499 -8.20 16.21 19.18
C ILE A 499 -9.06 14.95 18.95
N LEU A 500 -8.43 13.92 18.38
CA LEU A 500 -9.07 12.68 17.92
C LEU A 500 -8.54 11.47 18.69
N ALA A 501 -9.38 10.86 19.53
CA ALA A 501 -9.03 9.63 20.25
C ALA A 501 -9.01 8.39 19.35
N GLY A 502 -7.97 7.57 19.49
CA GLY A 502 -7.83 6.27 18.83
C GLY A 502 -8.67 5.17 19.46
N GLU A 503 -8.71 3.99 18.85
CA GLU A 503 -9.55 2.88 19.32
C GLU A 503 -9.15 2.34 20.70
N ASP A 504 -7.84 2.37 21.01
CA ASP A 504 -7.24 1.84 22.24
C ASP A 504 -7.28 2.81 23.43
N LEU A 505 -7.65 4.09 23.20
CA LEU A 505 -7.81 5.07 24.28
C LEU A 505 -9.24 4.96 24.85
N SER A 506 -9.36 4.68 26.15
CA SER A 506 -10.67 4.58 26.80
C SER A 506 -11.31 5.96 26.93
N ASP A 507 -12.63 6.01 26.95
CA ASP A 507 -13.37 7.27 27.06
C ASP A 507 -13.02 8.00 28.36
N GLU A 508 -12.83 7.28 29.48
CA GLU A 508 -12.42 7.89 30.74
C GLU A 508 -11.02 8.52 30.66
N ALA A 509 -10.07 7.85 29.99
CA ALA A 509 -8.71 8.39 29.84
C ALA A 509 -8.69 9.57 28.86
N PHE A 510 -9.58 9.57 27.88
CA PHE A 510 -9.72 10.68 26.94
C PHE A 510 -10.34 11.92 27.59
N ASP A 511 -11.40 11.74 28.39
CA ASP A 511 -12.01 12.83 29.17
C ASP A 511 -10.99 13.43 30.15
N GLU A 512 -10.23 12.60 30.87
CA GLU A 512 -9.15 13.05 31.77
C GLU A 512 -8.05 13.83 31.02
N LEU A 513 -7.71 13.39 29.80
CA LEU A 513 -6.75 14.08 28.94
C LEU A 513 -7.27 15.46 28.51
N VAL A 514 -8.52 15.55 28.06
CA VAL A 514 -9.15 16.82 27.64
C VAL A 514 -9.18 17.81 28.80
N GLU A 515 -9.65 17.40 29.98
CA GLU A 515 -9.64 18.27 31.17
C GLU A 515 -8.23 18.78 31.49
N ARG A 516 -7.22 17.91 31.34
CA ARG A 516 -5.82 18.27 31.62
C ARG A 516 -5.26 19.25 30.58
N ILE A 517 -5.69 19.17 29.32
CA ILE A 517 -5.34 20.13 28.26
C ILE A 517 -5.98 21.49 28.54
N GLU A 518 -7.28 21.54 28.84
CA GLU A 518 -8.00 22.77 29.15
C GLU A 518 -7.42 23.52 30.36
N VAL A 519 -6.89 22.78 31.35
CA VAL A 519 -6.19 23.38 32.50
C VAL A 519 -4.80 23.94 32.11
N ALA A 520 -4.13 23.32 31.15
CA ALA A 520 -2.78 23.72 30.72
C ALA A 520 -2.79 24.87 29.69
N PHE A 521 -3.84 24.95 28.87
CA PHE A 521 -4.02 25.92 27.79
C PHE A 521 -5.41 26.57 27.93
N ASP A 522 -5.52 27.59 28.79
CA ASP A 522 -6.80 28.19 29.18
C ASP A 522 -7.47 29.06 28.11
N GLU A 523 -6.69 29.47 27.09
CA GLU A 523 -7.18 30.24 25.94
C GLU A 523 -7.55 29.37 24.72
N LEU A 524 -7.24 28.07 24.76
CA LEU A 524 -7.40 27.14 23.63
C LEU A 524 -8.80 26.51 23.62
N GLU A 525 -9.55 26.66 22.53
CA GLU A 525 -10.84 25.96 22.36
C GLU A 525 -10.59 24.50 21.96
N VAL A 526 -10.98 23.56 22.82
CA VAL A 526 -10.76 22.12 22.58
C VAL A 526 -12.00 21.49 21.92
N ASP A 527 -11.84 21.04 20.68
CA ASP A 527 -12.82 20.26 19.93
C ASP A 527 -12.43 18.77 19.94
N ALA A 528 -13.02 18.01 20.87
CA ALA A 528 -12.66 16.64 21.15
C ALA A 528 -13.62 15.63 20.49
N HIS A 529 -13.06 14.72 19.68
CA HIS A 529 -13.83 13.66 19.01
C HIS A 529 -13.19 12.28 19.17
N ARG A 530 -13.99 11.24 18.96
CA ARG A 530 -13.51 9.86 18.89
C ARG A 530 -13.29 9.47 17.43
N GLY A 531 -12.03 9.40 17.01
CA GLY A 531 -11.65 9.04 15.65
C GLY A 531 -11.61 7.52 15.41
N GLY A 532 -11.24 6.75 16.43
CA GLY A 532 -11.21 5.29 16.36
C GLY A 532 -10.14 4.73 15.42
N GLN A 533 -9.13 5.52 15.08
CA GLN A 533 -7.99 5.05 14.31
C GLN A 533 -7.18 4.00 15.11
N PRO A 534 -6.63 2.97 14.44
CA PRO A 534 -5.72 2.01 15.06
C PRO A 534 -4.32 2.62 15.26
N LEU A 535 -3.51 2.05 16.15
CA LEU A 535 -2.08 2.36 16.39
C LEU A 535 -1.75 3.75 16.97
N TYR A 536 -2.62 4.73 16.80
CA TYR A 536 -2.43 6.11 17.24
C TYR A 536 -3.45 6.46 18.33
N PRO A 537 -3.06 6.42 19.62
CA PRO A 537 -3.94 6.80 20.72
C PRO A 537 -4.53 8.20 20.54
N VAL A 538 -3.78 9.13 19.96
CA VAL A 538 -4.24 10.51 19.71
C VAL A 538 -3.69 11.01 18.37
N VAL A 539 -4.56 11.62 17.57
CA VAL A 539 -4.22 12.49 16.44
C VAL A 539 -4.82 13.87 16.72
N MET A 540 -4.11 14.95 16.41
CA MET A 540 -4.55 16.31 16.74
C MET A 540 -4.13 17.34 15.68
N SER A 541 -4.80 18.48 15.66
CA SER A 541 -4.34 19.69 15.00
C SER A 541 -4.51 20.92 15.88
N VAL A 542 -3.62 21.89 15.71
CA VAL A 542 -3.78 23.24 16.24
C VAL A 542 -3.78 24.24 15.10
N GLU A 543 -4.67 25.22 15.21
CA GLU A 543 -4.90 26.29 14.24
C GLU A 543 -4.66 27.63 14.93
#